data_AF-A0A6B8QUQ8-F1
#
_entry.id   AF-A0A6B8QUQ8-F1
#
_cell.length_a   1.000
_cell.length_b   1.000
_cell.length_c   1.000
_cell.angle_alpha   90.00
_cell.angle_beta   90.00
_cell.angle_gamma   90.00
#
_symmetry.space_group_name_H-M   'P 1'
#
loop_
_entity.id
_entity.type
_entity.pdbx_description
1 polymer ?
#
loop_
_entity_poly.entity_id
_entity_poly.type
_entity_poly.pdbx_seq_one_letter_code
_entity_poly.pdbx_strand_id
1 'polypeptide(L)'
;MSKSTVIYTKIGDHRGKKRLWLEGNRLARTGISPGQRFNLVAGKKSLTLHFTDEGTYKVSRRKRGEAVLPVIDITAGELAQALGRVERVRVVVRGNRVDITIHHHDLAESDRMGRLLQSLTQGKPLEIGSIAHGGGILDHAIHTGLADAGIPSRLAFANELEGAYLEASLANNPVWDDDSIAIEGPMEGVEWHKLPPIHLLCAGLPCTGASLSGRAKNGLDRAEAHETAGSLFVAFLNAIQTLRPAMVLLENVPPYQSTTSMMVIRHVLTGIGYDVQETILDGHALGALERRDRLCMVAVSKGIEVDLEALQPARQRESSLAAVLEPHEAVEARYKTYDYLAAKEARDLSSGKGFRRQLLDGTEDGVGTIGRGYAKARSTEPFVRHPEDSGLSRLLTKEEHARVKTVPEMLIHGLSETVSHEILGQGVVHCAFRAVGRLLGDCLQRLREQHLKGGLVSQAPRLAA
;
A
#
# COMPACT_ATOMS: atom_id res chain seq x y z
N MET A 1 -38.07 6.66 23.99
CA MET A 1 -37.00 6.63 22.97
C MET A 1 -37.43 5.73 21.83
N SER A 2 -37.51 6.24 20.59
CA SER A 2 -37.75 5.42 19.40
C SER A 2 -36.68 4.32 19.31
N LYS A 3 -37.06 3.06 19.54
CA LYS A 3 -36.14 1.91 19.44
C LYS A 3 -35.77 1.76 17.96
N SER A 4 -34.48 1.92 17.66
CA SER A 4 -33.94 1.67 16.33
C SER A 4 -33.05 0.43 16.32
N THR A 5 -32.98 -0.24 15.18
CA THR A 5 -32.06 -1.36 14.96
C THR A 5 -31.27 -1.12 13.68
N VAL A 6 -29.94 -1.16 13.76
CA VAL A 6 -29.07 -1.17 12.58
C VAL A 6 -28.58 -2.61 12.36
N ILE A 7 -28.70 -3.10 11.13
CA ILE A 7 -28.32 -4.46 10.73
C ILE A 7 -27.39 -4.35 9.54
N TYR A 8 -26.20 -4.94 9.64
CA TYR A 8 -25.32 -5.17 8.50
C TYR A 8 -25.47 -6.64 8.10
N THR A 9 -25.84 -6.91 6.85
CA THR A 9 -26.09 -8.28 6.39
C THR A 9 -25.76 -8.45 4.92
N LYS A 10 -25.47 -9.70 4.54
CA LYS A 10 -25.32 -10.11 3.14
C LYS A 10 -26.69 -10.34 2.51
N ILE A 11 -26.77 -10.18 1.19
CA ILE A 11 -27.88 -10.68 0.38
C ILE A 11 -27.72 -12.20 0.29
N GLY A 12 -28.72 -12.93 0.79
CA GLY A 12 -28.72 -14.39 0.81
C GLY A 12 -29.09 -14.98 -0.55
N ASP A 13 -28.83 -16.28 -0.72
CA ASP A 13 -29.31 -17.08 -1.83
C ASP A 13 -30.36 -18.08 -1.35
N HIS A 14 -31.47 -18.21 -2.07
CA HIS A 14 -32.45 -19.25 -1.80
C HIS A 14 -33.02 -19.77 -3.12
N ARG A 15 -32.69 -21.03 -3.46
CA ARG A 15 -33.09 -21.70 -4.70
C ARG A 15 -32.73 -20.89 -5.96
N GLY A 16 -31.52 -20.33 -5.98
CA GLY A 16 -31.00 -19.54 -7.10
C GLY A 16 -31.54 -18.11 -7.17
N LYS A 17 -32.40 -17.70 -6.24
CA LYS A 17 -32.90 -16.33 -6.13
C LYS A 17 -32.22 -15.60 -4.98
N LYS A 18 -31.53 -14.50 -5.29
CA LYS A 18 -30.97 -13.61 -4.27
C LYS A 18 -32.10 -12.91 -3.49
N ARG A 19 -31.93 -12.69 -2.19
CA ARG A 19 -32.95 -12.04 -1.34
C ARG A 19 -32.35 -11.42 -0.08
N LEU A 20 -32.98 -10.35 0.40
CA LEU A 20 -32.74 -9.81 1.73
C LEU A 20 -33.77 -10.39 2.70
N TRP A 21 -33.29 -11.20 3.65
CA TRP A 21 -34.11 -11.83 4.67
C TRP A 21 -33.89 -11.18 6.04
N LEU A 22 -34.92 -10.53 6.57
CA LEU A 22 -34.93 -9.90 7.89
C LEU A 22 -35.98 -10.59 8.76
N GLU A 23 -35.62 -10.97 9.98
CA GLU A 23 -36.56 -11.66 10.87
C GLU A 23 -36.25 -11.43 12.35
N GLY A 24 -37.23 -11.70 13.21
CA GLY A 24 -37.02 -11.88 14.64
C GLY A 24 -37.10 -10.59 15.46
N ASN A 25 -36.55 -10.67 16.68
CA ASN A 25 -36.66 -9.59 17.69
C ASN A 25 -36.02 -8.27 17.26
N ARG A 26 -35.07 -8.30 16.32
CA ARG A 26 -34.46 -7.10 15.72
C ARG A 26 -35.47 -6.23 14.95
N LEU A 27 -36.55 -6.83 14.43
CA LEU A 27 -37.70 -6.12 13.87
C LEU A 27 -38.76 -5.86 14.95
N ALA A 28 -39.15 -6.89 15.71
CA ALA A 28 -40.25 -6.79 16.70
C ALA A 28 -40.05 -5.67 17.73
N ARG A 29 -38.82 -5.50 18.24
CA ARG A 29 -38.51 -4.47 19.23
C ARG A 29 -38.68 -3.03 18.73
N THR A 30 -38.80 -2.85 17.42
CA THR A 30 -39.01 -1.53 16.78
C THR A 30 -40.49 -1.26 16.49
N GLY A 31 -41.41 -2.15 16.87
CA GLY A 31 -42.84 -2.03 16.60
C GLY A 31 -43.30 -2.70 15.30
N ILE A 32 -42.41 -3.43 14.62
CA ILE A 32 -42.76 -4.21 13.44
C ILE A 32 -43.35 -5.56 13.86
N SER A 33 -44.60 -5.80 13.49
CA SER A 33 -45.36 -7.00 13.86
C SER A 33 -45.85 -7.76 12.63
N PRO A 34 -46.00 -9.10 12.70
CA PRO A 34 -46.60 -9.86 11.62
C PRO A 34 -47.98 -9.32 11.23
N GLY A 35 -48.25 -9.23 9.93
CA GLY A 35 -49.51 -8.75 9.40
C GLY A 35 -49.53 -7.28 8.97
N GLN A 36 -48.62 -6.45 9.47
CA GLN A 36 -48.46 -5.07 9.00
C GLN A 36 -48.14 -5.03 7.51
N ARG A 37 -48.55 -3.93 6.86
CA ARG A 37 -48.37 -3.72 5.42
C ARG A 37 -47.40 -2.58 5.16
N PHE A 38 -46.71 -2.64 4.02
CA PHE A 38 -45.73 -1.63 3.63
C PHE A 38 -45.62 -1.52 2.11
N ASN A 39 -45.09 -0.39 1.65
CA ASN A 39 -44.71 -0.13 0.27
C ASN A 39 -43.19 0.00 0.15
N LEU A 40 -42.67 -0.38 -1.01
CA LEU A 40 -41.27 -0.18 -1.38
C LEU A 40 -41.13 1.15 -2.11
N VAL A 41 -40.22 2.00 -1.63
CA VAL A 41 -39.90 3.29 -2.24
C VAL A 41 -38.42 3.30 -2.59
N ALA A 42 -38.12 3.29 -3.89
CA ALA A 42 -36.76 3.40 -4.39
C ALA A 42 -36.25 4.85 -4.27
N GLY A 43 -35.01 5.01 -3.84
CA GLY A 43 -34.28 6.28 -3.83
C GLY A 43 -32.90 6.12 -4.46
N LYS A 44 -32.08 7.17 -4.42
CA LYS A 44 -30.73 7.13 -4.99
C LYS A 44 -29.83 6.19 -4.17
N LYS A 45 -29.52 5.01 -4.72
CA LYS A 45 -28.76 3.94 -4.03
C LYS A 45 -29.38 3.54 -2.67
N SER A 46 -30.71 3.61 -2.55
CA SER A 46 -31.45 3.26 -1.34
C SER A 46 -32.80 2.64 -1.65
N LEU A 47 -33.31 1.78 -0.76
CA LEU A 47 -34.66 1.25 -0.78
C LEU A 47 -35.29 1.45 0.60
N THR A 48 -36.45 2.11 0.66
CA THR A 48 -37.16 2.35 1.92
C THR A 48 -38.47 1.56 1.94
N LEU A 49 -38.73 0.86 3.03
CA LEU A 49 -40.03 0.26 3.33
C LEU A 49 -40.80 1.26 4.17
N HIS A 50 -41.90 1.76 3.62
CA HIS A 50 -42.81 2.66 4.32
C HIS A 50 -44.05 1.89 4.77
N PHE A 51 -44.23 1.75 6.08
CA PHE A 51 -45.37 1.00 6.63
C PHE A 51 -46.66 1.85 6.55
N THR A 52 -47.72 1.25 6.04
CA THR A 52 -49.03 1.88 5.82
C THR A 52 -50.10 0.81 5.73
N ASP A 53 -51.33 1.12 6.15
CA ASP A 53 -52.44 0.16 6.18
C ASP A 53 -52.84 -0.35 4.79
N GLU A 54 -52.57 0.43 3.74
CA GLU A 54 -52.88 0.09 2.34
C GLU A 54 -51.66 -0.45 1.58
N GLY A 55 -50.62 -0.91 2.29
CA GLY A 55 -49.38 -1.35 1.67
C GLY A 55 -49.55 -2.57 0.74
N THR A 56 -48.81 -2.60 -0.37
CA THR A 56 -48.80 -3.73 -1.31
C THR A 56 -48.21 -4.98 -0.68
N TYR A 57 -47.16 -4.83 0.14
CA TYR A 57 -46.44 -5.93 0.77
C TYR A 57 -46.91 -6.16 2.21
N LYS A 58 -46.66 -7.36 2.74
CA LYS A 58 -47.08 -7.77 4.09
C LYS A 58 -45.93 -8.40 4.86
N VAL A 59 -45.79 -8.02 6.13
CA VAL A 59 -44.86 -8.67 7.07
C VAL A 59 -45.34 -10.08 7.36
N SER A 60 -44.51 -11.06 6.99
CA SER A 60 -44.77 -12.48 7.21
C SER A 60 -44.50 -12.88 8.66
N ARG A 61 -44.89 -14.11 9.02
CA ARG A 61 -44.69 -14.67 10.36
C ARG A 61 -43.80 -15.90 10.33
N ARG A 62 -42.97 -16.07 11.35
CA ARG A 62 -42.27 -17.33 11.65
C ARG A 62 -42.52 -17.73 13.10
N LYS A 63 -42.94 -18.97 13.33
CA LYS A 63 -43.04 -19.53 14.68
C LYS A 63 -41.68 -20.06 15.12
N ARG A 64 -41.28 -19.77 16.36
CA ARG A 64 -40.10 -20.33 17.00
C ARG A 64 -40.44 -20.63 18.46
N GLY A 65 -40.74 -21.90 18.75
CA GLY A 65 -41.45 -22.26 19.97
C GLY A 65 -42.83 -21.61 20.00
N GLU A 66 -43.19 -21.01 21.13
CA GLU A 66 -44.44 -20.26 21.30
C GLU A 66 -44.41 -18.84 20.69
N ALA A 67 -43.21 -18.31 20.40
CA ALA A 67 -43.07 -16.96 19.88
C ALA A 67 -43.44 -16.88 18.38
N VAL A 68 -44.22 -15.86 18.01
CA VAL A 68 -44.52 -15.50 16.62
C VAL A 68 -43.71 -14.26 16.25
N LEU A 69 -42.76 -14.41 15.33
CA LEU A 69 -41.80 -13.38 14.98
C LEU A 69 -42.07 -12.81 13.58
N PRO A 70 -41.87 -11.48 13.39
CA PRO A 70 -41.98 -10.84 12.09
C PRO A 70 -40.88 -11.29 11.14
N VAL A 71 -41.22 -11.38 9.85
CA VAL A 71 -40.32 -11.69 8.74
C VAL A 71 -40.60 -10.71 7.61
N ILE A 72 -39.54 -10.09 7.10
CA ILE A 72 -39.53 -9.30 5.87
C ILE A 72 -38.60 -10.00 4.89
N ASP A 73 -39.14 -10.25 3.70
CA ASP A 73 -38.43 -10.89 2.61
C ASP A 73 -38.51 -10.00 1.37
N ILE A 74 -37.36 -9.57 0.86
CA ILE A 74 -37.28 -8.72 -0.32
C ILE A 74 -36.45 -9.45 -1.37
N THR A 75 -36.97 -9.51 -2.58
CA THR A 75 -36.36 -10.26 -3.68
C THR A 75 -35.18 -9.50 -4.30
N ALA A 76 -34.31 -10.23 -5.01
CA ALA A 76 -33.21 -9.66 -5.78
C ALA A 76 -33.66 -8.58 -6.76
N GLY A 77 -34.79 -8.78 -7.44
CA GLY A 77 -35.27 -7.86 -8.48
C GLY A 77 -35.62 -6.49 -7.89
N GLU A 78 -36.32 -6.48 -6.77
CA GLU A 78 -36.68 -5.26 -6.03
C GLU A 78 -35.44 -4.54 -5.50
N LEU A 79 -34.48 -5.30 -4.96
CA LEU A 79 -33.20 -4.74 -4.51
C LEU A 79 -32.38 -4.20 -5.69
N ALA A 80 -32.34 -4.93 -6.81
CA ALA A 80 -31.53 -4.56 -7.97
C ALA A 80 -32.06 -3.30 -8.66
N GLN A 81 -33.38 -3.10 -8.72
CA GLN A 81 -33.97 -1.87 -9.24
C GLN A 81 -33.55 -0.63 -8.43
N ALA A 82 -33.43 -0.75 -7.10
CA ALA A 82 -33.14 0.38 -6.23
C ALA A 82 -31.64 0.57 -5.90
N LEU A 83 -30.89 -0.52 -5.80
CA LEU A 83 -29.51 -0.55 -5.31
C LEU A 83 -28.51 -1.04 -6.36
N GLY A 84 -28.98 -1.58 -7.49
CA GLY A 84 -28.13 -2.32 -8.43
C GLY A 84 -27.72 -3.69 -7.88
N ARG A 85 -26.69 -4.29 -8.48
CA ARG A 85 -26.15 -5.57 -8.01
C ARG A 85 -25.36 -5.33 -6.72
N VAL A 86 -25.87 -5.82 -5.60
CA VAL A 86 -25.26 -5.64 -4.28
C VAL A 86 -25.09 -6.98 -3.55
N GLU A 87 -23.98 -7.11 -2.83
CA GLU A 87 -23.70 -8.28 -2.00
C GLU A 87 -24.03 -8.04 -0.53
N ARG A 88 -23.84 -6.80 -0.06
CA ARG A 88 -24.06 -6.41 1.33
C ARG A 88 -24.94 -5.16 1.42
N VAL A 89 -25.75 -5.09 2.46
CA VAL A 89 -26.59 -3.94 2.76
C VAL A 89 -26.50 -3.54 4.23
N ARG A 90 -26.76 -2.26 4.46
CA ARG A 90 -27.03 -1.69 5.78
C ARG A 90 -28.53 -1.42 5.88
N VAL A 91 -29.15 -1.96 6.92
CA VAL A 91 -30.59 -1.83 7.15
C VAL A 91 -30.80 -1.07 8.46
N VAL A 92 -31.57 0.01 8.42
CA VAL A 92 -31.96 0.79 9.60
C VAL A 92 -33.46 0.69 9.79
N VAL A 93 -33.85 0.04 10.89
CA VAL A 93 -35.23 -0.20 11.25
C VAL A 93 -35.66 0.84 12.29
N ARG A 94 -36.71 1.60 12.02
CA ARG A 94 -37.27 2.65 12.88
C ARG A 94 -38.79 2.60 12.81
N GLY A 95 -39.49 2.14 13.85
CA GLY A 95 -40.95 2.27 13.94
C GLY A 95 -41.69 1.83 12.67
N ASN A 96 -42.19 2.82 11.93
CA ASN A 96 -42.94 2.70 10.68
C ASN A 96 -42.09 2.75 9.39
N ARG A 97 -40.76 2.60 9.49
CA ARG A 97 -39.83 2.75 8.36
C ARG A 97 -38.64 1.81 8.46
N VAL A 98 -38.28 1.16 7.35
CA VAL A 98 -37.00 0.43 7.21
C VAL A 98 -36.22 1.02 6.05
N ASP A 99 -35.04 1.56 6.31
CA ASP A 99 -34.13 2.08 5.29
C ASP A 99 -33.06 1.05 4.96
N ILE A 100 -32.94 0.70 3.68
CA ILE A 100 -31.94 -0.23 3.16
C ILE A 100 -31.00 0.57 2.25
N THR A 101 -29.72 0.58 2.58
CA THR A 101 -28.68 1.23 1.78
C THR A 101 -27.57 0.23 1.46
N ILE A 102 -26.78 0.52 0.43
CA ILE A 102 -25.57 -0.24 0.11
C ILE A 102 -24.64 -0.24 1.33
N HIS A 103 -23.95 -1.36 1.58
CA HIS A 103 -22.93 -1.42 2.62
C HIS A 103 -21.80 -0.43 2.33
N HIS A 104 -21.28 0.25 3.35
CA HIS A 104 -20.28 1.31 3.17
C HIS A 104 -18.98 0.81 2.53
N HIS A 105 -18.53 -0.43 2.81
CA HIS A 105 -17.39 -1.04 2.08
C HIS A 105 -17.68 -1.28 0.59
N ASP A 106 -18.88 -1.75 0.21
CA ASP A 106 -19.25 -1.95 -1.19
C ASP A 106 -19.35 -0.60 -1.92
N LEU A 107 -19.86 0.43 -1.23
CA LEU A 107 -19.89 1.79 -1.75
C LEU A 107 -18.47 2.35 -1.94
N ALA A 108 -17.60 2.17 -0.95
CA ALA A 108 -16.19 2.55 -1.03
C ALA A 108 -15.46 1.86 -2.19
N GLU A 109 -15.77 0.60 -2.47
CA GLU A 109 -15.24 -0.18 -3.60
C GLU A 109 -15.70 0.37 -4.94
N SER A 110 -17.01 0.59 -5.08
CA SER A 110 -17.57 1.21 -6.28
C SER A 110 -17.01 2.62 -6.52
N ASP A 111 -16.86 3.41 -5.47
CA ASP A 111 -16.37 4.79 -5.56
C ASP A 111 -14.89 4.83 -5.98
N ARG A 112 -14.01 4.03 -5.35
CA ARG A 112 -12.57 4.01 -5.70
C ARG A 112 -12.33 3.46 -7.10
N MET A 113 -13.06 2.43 -7.51
CA MET A 113 -12.98 1.89 -8.87
C MET A 113 -13.52 2.86 -9.91
N GLY A 114 -14.61 3.56 -9.61
CA GLY A 114 -15.17 4.60 -10.47
C GLY A 114 -14.17 5.73 -10.72
N ARG A 115 -13.51 6.24 -9.67
CA ARG A 115 -12.45 7.26 -9.80
C ARG A 115 -11.28 6.77 -10.64
N LEU A 116 -10.78 5.56 -10.39
CA LEU A 116 -9.67 4.98 -11.15
C LEU A 116 -10.01 4.86 -12.64
N LEU A 117 -11.13 4.23 -12.97
CA LEU A 117 -11.54 4.03 -14.37
C LEU A 117 -11.80 5.35 -15.09
N GLN A 118 -12.37 6.34 -14.39
CA GLN A 118 -12.54 7.68 -14.94
C GLN A 118 -11.18 8.31 -15.29
N SER A 119 -10.20 8.26 -14.38
CA SER A 119 -8.87 8.82 -14.64
C SER A 119 -8.17 8.10 -15.81
N LEU A 120 -8.21 6.76 -15.82
CA LEU A 120 -7.61 5.95 -16.89
C LEU A 120 -8.23 6.21 -18.27
N THR A 121 -9.56 6.30 -18.35
CA THR A 121 -10.28 6.52 -19.61
C THR A 121 -10.12 7.95 -20.13
N GLN A 122 -10.00 8.93 -19.23
CA GLN A 122 -9.75 10.33 -19.58
C GLN A 122 -8.26 10.64 -19.80
N GLY A 123 -7.36 9.69 -19.56
CA GLY A 123 -5.91 9.91 -19.62
C GLY A 123 -5.39 10.88 -18.57
N LYS A 124 -6.12 11.06 -17.46
CA LYS A 124 -5.70 11.94 -16.35
C LYS A 124 -4.61 11.26 -15.51
N PRO A 125 -3.66 12.03 -14.97
CA PRO A 125 -2.69 11.50 -14.02
C PRO A 125 -3.35 10.78 -12.85
N LEU A 126 -2.80 9.64 -12.46
CA LEU A 126 -3.16 8.99 -11.21
C LEU A 126 -2.58 9.75 -10.02
N GLU A 127 -3.47 10.26 -9.17
CA GLU A 127 -3.17 10.72 -7.82
C GLU A 127 -2.51 9.64 -6.95
N ILE A 128 -1.29 9.88 -6.48
CA ILE A 128 -0.54 8.98 -5.57
C ILE A 128 -0.32 9.67 -4.23
N GLY A 129 -0.64 8.98 -3.13
CA GLY A 129 -0.27 9.41 -1.78
C GLY A 129 0.95 8.63 -1.29
N SER A 130 1.81 9.29 -0.52
CA SER A 130 2.99 8.67 0.10
C SER A 130 2.97 8.82 1.62
N ILE A 131 3.31 7.76 2.35
CA ILE A 131 3.49 7.80 3.80
C ILE A 131 4.81 7.13 4.19
N ALA A 132 5.47 7.67 5.22
CA ALA A 132 6.87 7.34 5.51
C ALA A 132 7.74 7.50 4.24
N HIS A 133 7.63 8.68 3.63
CA HIS A 133 8.16 9.00 2.31
C HIS A 133 9.69 8.93 2.25
N GLY A 134 10.38 9.22 3.36
CA GLY A 134 11.82 9.43 3.39
C GLY A 134 12.24 10.49 2.37
N GLY A 135 13.26 10.18 1.56
CA GLY A 135 13.66 11.00 0.42
C GLY A 135 12.90 10.71 -0.88
N GLY A 136 11.81 9.94 -0.83
CA GLY A 136 10.93 9.66 -1.98
C GLY A 136 11.48 8.71 -3.03
N ILE A 137 12.44 7.85 -2.69
CA ILE A 137 13.03 6.87 -3.62
C ILE A 137 11.99 5.85 -4.09
N LEU A 138 11.15 5.35 -3.16
CA LEU A 138 10.07 4.40 -3.48
C LEU A 138 9.07 5.04 -4.45
N ASP A 139 8.60 6.23 -4.12
CA ASP A 139 7.63 6.97 -4.95
C ASP A 139 8.22 7.25 -6.33
N HIS A 140 9.44 7.79 -6.41
CA HIS A 140 10.10 8.03 -7.69
C HIS A 140 10.19 6.75 -8.55
N ALA A 141 10.51 5.61 -7.94
CA ALA A 141 10.53 4.32 -8.64
C ALA A 141 9.15 3.93 -9.19
N ILE A 142 8.10 4.04 -8.38
CA ILE A 142 6.74 3.71 -8.80
C ILE A 142 6.23 4.64 -9.89
N HIS A 143 6.42 5.95 -9.75
CA HIS A 143 6.07 6.95 -10.77
C HIS A 143 6.81 6.67 -12.09
N THR A 144 8.11 6.36 -12.03
CA THR A 144 8.90 6.00 -13.22
C THR A 144 8.35 4.74 -13.89
N GLY A 145 8.05 3.68 -13.12
CA GLY A 145 7.52 2.44 -13.67
C GLY A 145 6.14 2.62 -14.32
N LEU A 146 5.25 3.39 -13.69
CA LEU A 146 3.95 3.75 -14.28
C LEU A 146 4.13 4.52 -15.59
N ALA A 147 5.07 5.47 -15.62
CA ALA A 147 5.39 6.25 -16.82
C ALA A 147 5.96 5.36 -17.94
N ASP A 148 6.82 4.37 -17.63
CA ASP A 148 7.29 3.39 -18.61
C ASP A 148 6.10 2.70 -19.28
N ALA A 149 5.07 2.33 -18.50
CA ALA A 149 3.82 1.76 -18.97
C ALA A 149 2.83 2.81 -19.51
N GLY A 150 3.23 4.04 -19.79
CA GLY A 150 2.38 5.08 -20.36
C GLY A 150 1.19 5.48 -19.47
N ILE A 151 1.26 5.23 -18.17
CA ILE A 151 0.26 5.66 -17.19
C ILE A 151 0.77 6.95 -16.52
N PRO A 152 0.18 8.12 -16.80
CA PRO A 152 0.56 9.35 -16.13
C PRO A 152 0.20 9.26 -14.64
N SER A 153 1.03 9.85 -13.79
CA SER A 153 0.84 9.87 -12.34
C SER A 153 1.43 11.14 -11.74
N ARG A 154 0.91 11.56 -10.59
CA ARG A 154 1.41 12.72 -9.82
C ARG A 154 1.34 12.46 -8.33
N LEU A 155 2.24 13.07 -7.56
CA LEU A 155 2.22 12.96 -6.10
C LEU A 155 1.19 13.95 -5.53
N ALA A 156 0.10 13.44 -4.99
CA ALA A 156 -0.94 14.27 -4.38
C ALA A 156 -0.51 14.81 -3.01
N PHE A 157 0.15 13.97 -2.22
CA PHE A 157 0.74 14.35 -0.93
C PHE A 157 1.84 13.37 -0.54
N ALA A 158 2.75 13.81 0.32
CA ALA A 158 3.64 12.92 1.05
C ALA A 158 3.70 13.29 2.53
N ASN A 159 3.68 12.26 3.38
CA ASN A 159 3.92 12.37 4.80
C ASN A 159 5.27 11.76 5.20
N GLU A 160 6.07 12.56 5.90
CA GLU A 160 7.37 12.17 6.45
C GLU A 160 7.56 12.75 7.85
N LEU A 161 8.14 11.97 8.75
CA LEU A 161 8.40 12.40 10.12
C LEU A 161 9.62 13.33 10.20
N GLU A 162 10.65 13.03 9.43
CA GLU A 162 11.94 13.72 9.49
C GLU A 162 12.00 14.83 8.43
N GLY A 163 11.86 16.09 8.87
CA GLY A 163 11.84 17.27 7.98
C GLY A 163 13.04 17.34 7.02
N ALA A 164 14.24 16.94 7.46
CA ALA A 164 15.43 16.93 6.60
C ALA A 164 15.30 16.00 5.37
N TYR A 165 14.58 14.89 5.48
CA TYR A 165 14.34 13.98 4.35
C TYR A 165 13.22 14.52 3.44
N LEU A 166 12.19 15.12 4.04
CA LEU A 166 11.11 15.75 3.30
C LEU A 166 11.62 16.92 2.46
N GLU A 167 12.41 17.82 3.04
CA GLU A 167 13.05 18.95 2.36
C GLU A 167 13.98 18.48 1.24
N ALA A 168 14.76 17.41 1.49
CA ALA A 168 15.58 16.80 0.46
C ALA A 168 14.74 16.29 -0.73
N SER A 169 13.59 15.65 -0.46
CA SER A 169 12.68 15.19 -1.52
C SER A 169 12.05 16.36 -2.27
N LEU A 170 11.55 17.38 -1.56
CA LEU A 170 10.97 18.59 -2.16
C LEU A 170 11.94 19.31 -3.10
N ALA A 171 13.21 19.40 -2.71
CA ALA A 171 14.22 20.07 -3.51
C ALA A 171 14.61 19.31 -4.79
N ASN A 172 14.54 17.97 -4.76
CA ASN A 172 15.23 17.13 -5.74
C ASN A 172 14.33 16.15 -6.51
N ASN A 173 13.14 15.81 -6.01
CA ASN A 173 12.34 14.71 -6.54
C ASN A 173 11.28 15.24 -7.54
N PRO A 174 11.32 14.84 -8.82
CA PRO A 174 10.45 15.41 -9.85
C PRO A 174 9.00 14.92 -9.78
N VAL A 175 8.65 14.08 -8.81
CA VAL A 175 7.27 13.63 -8.60
C VAL A 175 6.38 14.70 -7.94
N TRP A 176 6.99 15.71 -7.31
CA TRP A 176 6.31 16.86 -6.73
C TRP A 176 5.82 17.82 -7.81
N ASP A 177 4.63 18.39 -7.61
CA ASP A 177 4.07 19.49 -8.39
C ASP A 177 3.58 20.62 -7.47
N ASP A 178 3.16 21.74 -8.05
CA ASP A 178 2.70 22.92 -7.29
C ASP A 178 1.43 22.66 -6.45
N ASP A 179 0.68 21.60 -6.76
CA ASP A 179 -0.54 21.19 -6.06
C ASP A 179 -0.29 20.07 -5.03
N SER A 180 0.95 19.57 -4.93
CA SER A 180 1.33 18.53 -3.97
C SER A 180 1.34 19.07 -2.54
N ILE A 181 0.87 18.26 -1.58
CA ILE A 181 0.86 18.62 -0.16
C ILE A 181 2.01 17.92 0.58
N ALA A 182 2.96 18.71 1.10
CA ALA A 182 4.00 18.22 2.00
C ALA A 182 3.51 18.19 3.45
N ILE A 183 3.65 17.04 4.12
CA ILE A 183 3.16 16.83 5.49
C ILE A 183 4.33 16.37 6.36
N GLU A 184 4.94 17.31 7.07
CA GLU A 184 5.95 17.00 8.08
C GLU A 184 5.27 16.61 9.41
N GLY A 185 5.50 15.39 9.87
CA GLY A 185 5.03 14.94 11.17
C GLY A 185 4.68 13.46 11.25
N PRO A 186 4.33 12.97 12.45
CA PRO A 186 3.95 11.57 12.66
C PRO A 186 2.65 11.23 11.92
N MET A 187 2.64 10.10 11.20
CA MET A 187 1.50 9.64 10.41
C MET A 187 0.24 9.41 11.27
N GLU A 188 0.40 9.12 12.56
CA GLU A 188 -0.67 8.96 13.55
C GLU A 188 -1.44 10.27 13.80
N GLY A 189 -0.77 11.42 13.61
CA GLY A 189 -1.34 12.75 13.79
C GLY A 189 -2.00 13.33 12.55
N VAL A 190 -1.90 12.65 11.39
CA VAL A 190 -2.40 13.19 10.13
C VAL A 190 -3.91 13.01 10.00
N GLU A 191 -4.60 14.10 9.69
CA GLU A 191 -6.04 14.10 9.41
C GLU A 191 -6.33 13.68 7.97
N TRP A 192 -6.21 12.38 7.67
CA TRP A 192 -6.35 11.81 6.32
C TRP A 192 -7.62 12.22 5.56
N HIS A 193 -8.71 12.52 6.27
CA HIS A 193 -9.99 12.92 5.68
C HIS A 193 -9.98 14.33 5.07
N LYS A 194 -8.96 15.14 5.38
CA LYS A 194 -8.74 16.48 4.80
C LYS A 194 -7.91 16.44 3.51
N LEU A 195 -7.29 15.31 3.20
CA LEU A 195 -6.42 15.15 2.04
C LEU A 195 -7.22 14.80 0.77
N PRO A 196 -6.68 15.08 -0.43
CA PRO A 196 -7.34 14.75 -1.68
C PRO A 196 -7.51 13.23 -1.85
N PRO A 197 -8.54 12.79 -2.60
CA PRO A 197 -8.72 11.39 -2.92
C PRO A 197 -7.60 10.89 -3.84
N ILE A 198 -7.01 9.74 -3.50
CA ILE A 198 -5.90 9.13 -4.24
C ILE A 198 -6.31 7.83 -4.93
N HIS A 199 -5.55 7.40 -5.94
CA HIS A 199 -5.70 6.13 -6.64
C HIS A 199 -4.76 5.05 -6.08
N LEU A 200 -3.54 5.43 -5.73
CA LEU A 200 -2.51 4.55 -5.15
C LEU A 200 -1.96 5.18 -3.87
N LEU A 201 -1.81 4.37 -2.82
CA LEU A 201 -1.06 4.73 -1.62
C LEU A 201 0.23 3.93 -1.57
N CYS A 202 1.39 4.61 -1.55
CA CYS A 202 2.70 4.00 -1.34
C CYS A 202 3.15 4.19 0.11
N ALA A 203 3.71 3.15 0.72
CA ALA A 203 4.15 3.17 2.11
C ALA A 203 5.46 2.41 2.32
N GLY A 204 6.51 3.09 2.80
CA GLY A 204 7.75 2.48 3.29
C GLY A 204 7.77 2.40 4.81
N LEU A 205 6.91 1.57 5.41
CA LEU A 205 6.68 1.62 6.86
C LEU A 205 7.97 1.34 7.66
N PRO A 206 8.23 2.08 8.77
CA PRO A 206 9.43 1.88 9.57
C PRO A 206 9.63 0.43 10.03
N CYS A 207 10.78 -0.13 9.69
CA CYS A 207 11.11 -1.53 9.96
C CYS A 207 11.94 -1.75 11.23
N THR A 208 12.13 -0.74 12.08
CA THR A 208 13.01 -0.83 13.27
C THR A 208 12.56 -1.91 14.25
N GLY A 209 11.25 -2.17 14.34
CA GLY A 209 10.69 -3.29 15.12
C GLY A 209 10.87 -4.65 14.46
N ALA A 210 10.92 -4.75 13.12
CA ALA A 210 10.91 -6.04 12.41
C ALA A 210 12.27 -6.48 11.86
N SER A 211 13.18 -5.55 11.59
CA SER A 211 14.52 -5.85 11.08
C SER A 211 15.35 -6.63 12.09
N LEU A 212 16.21 -7.55 11.62
CA LEU A 212 17.06 -8.37 12.50
C LEU A 212 17.96 -7.50 13.38
N SER A 213 18.59 -6.48 12.79
CA SER A 213 19.46 -5.54 13.51
C SER A 213 18.68 -4.66 14.50
N GLY A 214 17.48 -4.20 14.12
CA GLY A 214 16.61 -3.43 15.00
C GLY A 214 16.08 -4.23 16.18
N ARG A 215 15.63 -5.48 15.95
CA ARG A 215 15.18 -6.39 17.00
C ARG A 215 16.30 -6.75 17.98
N ALA A 216 17.47 -7.08 17.45
CA ALA A 216 18.64 -7.40 18.28
C ALA A 216 19.07 -6.20 19.14
N LYS A 217 19.08 -4.99 18.56
CA LYS A 217 19.45 -3.76 19.28
C LYS A 217 18.47 -3.43 20.41
N ASN A 218 17.19 -3.68 20.21
CA ASN A 218 16.11 -3.31 21.14
C ASN A 218 15.65 -4.48 22.05
N GLY A 219 16.22 -5.68 21.90
CA GLY A 219 15.83 -6.85 22.70
C GLY A 219 14.38 -7.28 22.49
N LEU A 220 13.86 -7.19 21.25
CA LEU A 220 12.43 -7.39 20.96
C LEU A 220 12.08 -8.84 20.61
N ASP A 221 11.20 -9.44 21.42
CA ASP A 221 10.61 -10.76 21.15
C ASP A 221 9.70 -10.75 19.90
N ARG A 222 9.02 -9.63 19.66
CA ARG A 222 8.13 -9.42 18.50
C ARG A 222 8.22 -7.99 18.00
N ALA A 223 7.90 -7.77 16.72
CA ALA A 223 8.08 -6.46 16.09
C ALA A 223 7.19 -5.37 16.71
N GLU A 224 5.99 -5.76 17.12
CA GLU A 224 4.96 -4.90 17.71
C GLU A 224 5.35 -4.35 19.09
N ALA A 225 6.36 -4.93 19.74
CA ALA A 225 6.84 -4.47 21.04
C ALA A 225 7.75 -3.23 20.94
N HIS A 226 8.09 -2.79 19.72
CA HIS A 226 8.86 -1.56 19.54
C HIS A 226 8.02 -0.34 19.93
N GLU A 227 8.54 0.51 20.81
CA GLU A 227 7.83 1.66 21.40
C GLU A 227 7.21 2.60 20.36
N THR A 228 7.99 3.00 19.34
CA THR A 228 7.51 3.95 18.32
C THR A 228 7.02 3.28 17.03
N ALA A 229 7.64 2.19 16.57
CA ALA A 229 7.29 1.56 15.30
C ALA A 229 6.19 0.49 15.41
N GLY A 230 5.97 -0.07 16.60
CA GLY A 230 5.13 -1.25 16.78
C GLY A 230 3.66 -1.04 16.42
N SER A 231 3.15 0.18 16.54
CA SER A 231 1.76 0.55 16.27
C SER A 231 1.52 1.20 14.90
N LEU A 232 2.57 1.51 14.13
CA LEU A 232 2.43 2.30 12.89
C LEU A 232 1.55 1.64 11.82
N PHE A 233 1.44 0.31 11.83
CA PHE A 233 0.52 -0.39 10.95
C PHE A 233 -0.96 -0.01 11.20
N VAL A 234 -1.31 0.42 12.42
CA VAL A 234 -2.65 0.92 12.76
C VAL A 234 -2.93 2.25 12.07
N ALA A 235 -1.96 3.16 12.08
CA ALA A 235 -2.07 4.44 11.39
C ALA A 235 -2.11 4.25 9.86
N PHE A 236 -1.33 3.32 9.33
CA PHE A 236 -1.41 2.90 7.93
C PHE A 236 -2.80 2.40 7.55
N LEU A 237 -3.38 1.49 8.35
CA LEU A 237 -4.74 0.98 8.10
C LEU A 237 -5.80 2.09 8.19
N ASN A 238 -5.65 3.05 9.12
CA ASN A 238 -6.52 4.22 9.22
C ASN A 238 -6.45 5.09 7.95
N ALA A 239 -5.23 5.34 7.44
CA ALA A 239 -5.04 6.07 6.18
C ALA A 239 -5.78 5.38 5.01
N ILE A 240 -5.61 4.06 4.87
CA ILE A 240 -6.28 3.28 3.81
C ILE A 240 -7.81 3.33 3.94
N GLN A 241 -8.35 3.15 5.15
CA GLN A 241 -9.79 3.15 5.40
C GLN A 241 -10.42 4.52 5.14
N THR A 242 -9.67 5.59 5.34
CA THR A 242 -10.11 6.98 5.12
C THR A 242 -10.00 7.38 3.65
N LEU A 243 -8.82 7.22 3.06
CA LEU A 243 -8.48 7.65 1.69
C LEU A 243 -9.09 6.74 0.62
N ARG A 244 -9.28 5.45 0.95
CA ARG A 244 -9.90 4.44 0.09
C ARG A 244 -9.29 4.40 -1.33
N PRO A 245 -7.94 4.24 -1.46
CA PRO A 245 -7.30 4.17 -2.76
C PRO A 245 -7.71 2.92 -3.53
N ALA A 246 -7.61 2.92 -4.86
CA ALA A 246 -7.87 1.70 -5.64
C ALA A 246 -6.76 0.65 -5.48
N MET A 247 -5.55 1.09 -5.15
CA MET A 247 -4.38 0.24 -4.94
C MET A 247 -3.59 0.73 -3.72
N VAL A 248 -2.93 -0.20 -3.04
CA VAL A 248 -2.01 0.07 -1.93
C VAL A 248 -0.73 -0.70 -2.19
N LEU A 249 0.41 -0.05 -2.00
CA LEU A 249 1.73 -0.67 -2.01
C LEU A 249 2.38 -0.46 -0.65
N LEU A 250 2.82 -1.56 -0.04
CA LEU A 250 3.61 -1.55 1.19
C LEU A 250 4.97 -2.18 0.91
N GLU A 251 6.02 -1.47 1.29
CA GLU A 251 7.37 -1.97 1.39
C GLU A 251 7.75 -2.23 2.85
N ASN A 252 8.50 -3.32 3.07
CA ASN A 252 9.16 -3.56 4.35
C ASN A 252 10.34 -4.54 4.23
N VAL A 253 11.01 -4.84 5.34
CA VAL A 253 12.01 -5.91 5.40
C VAL A 253 11.34 -7.30 5.30
N PRO A 254 12.00 -8.32 4.73
CA PRO A 254 11.42 -9.66 4.59
C PRO A 254 10.84 -10.26 5.90
N PRO A 255 11.49 -10.12 7.08
CA PRO A 255 10.92 -10.64 8.34
C PRO A 255 9.56 -10.04 8.73
N TYR A 256 9.19 -8.87 8.19
CA TYR A 256 7.89 -8.25 8.44
C TYR A 256 6.74 -9.14 7.96
N GLN A 257 6.96 -9.96 6.93
CA GLN A 257 5.97 -10.86 6.35
C GLN A 257 5.33 -11.79 7.39
N SER A 258 6.11 -12.22 8.39
CA SER A 258 5.67 -13.16 9.43
C SER A 258 5.23 -12.49 10.73
N THR A 259 5.07 -11.16 10.74
CA THR A 259 4.63 -10.41 11.94
C THR A 259 3.12 -10.47 12.15
N THR A 260 2.69 -10.19 13.38
CA THR A 260 1.25 -10.05 13.68
C THR A 260 0.66 -8.84 12.95
N SER A 261 1.44 -7.76 12.83
CA SER A 261 1.09 -6.56 12.06
C SER A 261 0.70 -6.91 10.63
N MET A 262 1.53 -7.69 9.94
CA MET A 262 1.25 -8.09 8.56
C MET A 262 0.04 -9.02 8.45
N MET A 263 -0.12 -9.96 9.39
CA MET A 263 -1.33 -10.79 9.46
C MET A 263 -2.61 -9.95 9.59
N VAL A 264 -2.60 -8.92 10.45
CA VAL A 264 -3.74 -8.00 10.60
C VAL A 264 -3.96 -7.18 9.32
N ILE A 265 -2.90 -6.65 8.72
CA ILE A 265 -2.98 -5.89 7.47
C ILE A 265 -3.69 -6.72 6.39
N ARG A 266 -3.24 -7.97 6.14
CA ARG A 266 -3.87 -8.89 5.17
C ARG A 266 -5.36 -9.04 5.44
N HIS A 267 -5.73 -9.42 6.66
CA HIS A 267 -7.13 -9.70 7.00
C HIS A 267 -8.03 -8.47 6.91
N VAL A 268 -7.54 -7.30 7.32
CA VAL A 268 -8.30 -6.05 7.23
C VAL A 268 -8.49 -5.66 5.77
N LEU A 269 -7.43 -5.65 4.96
CA LEU A 269 -7.50 -5.30 3.54
C LEU A 269 -8.44 -6.24 2.76
N THR A 270 -8.34 -7.55 2.97
CA THR A 270 -9.28 -8.52 2.38
C THR A 270 -10.72 -8.29 2.85
N GLY A 271 -10.92 -7.99 4.14
CA GLY A 271 -12.24 -7.71 4.71
C GLY A 271 -12.94 -6.47 4.14
N ILE A 272 -12.15 -5.48 3.68
CA ILE A 272 -12.65 -4.22 3.10
C ILE A 272 -12.62 -4.19 1.56
N GLY A 273 -12.34 -5.34 0.92
CA GLY A 273 -12.54 -5.53 -0.53
C GLY A 273 -11.28 -5.31 -1.39
N TYR A 274 -10.10 -5.59 -0.85
CA TYR A 274 -8.87 -5.70 -1.65
C TYR A 274 -8.45 -7.15 -1.81
N ASP A 275 -7.93 -7.48 -2.98
CA ASP A 275 -7.15 -8.69 -3.23
C ASP A 275 -5.68 -8.36 -2.93
N VAL A 276 -5.06 -9.16 -2.06
CA VAL A 276 -3.71 -8.90 -1.52
C VAL A 276 -2.74 -9.93 -2.06
N GLN A 277 -1.61 -9.46 -2.60
CA GLN A 277 -0.48 -10.28 -3.04
C GLN A 277 0.81 -9.76 -2.44
N GLU A 278 1.76 -10.67 -2.24
CA GLU A 278 3.03 -10.38 -1.59
C GLU A 278 4.15 -11.16 -2.25
N THR A 279 5.32 -10.53 -2.36
CA THR A 279 6.54 -11.20 -2.79
C THR A 279 7.75 -10.59 -2.10
N ILE A 280 8.86 -11.32 -2.09
CA ILE A 280 10.17 -10.78 -1.71
C ILE A 280 10.89 -10.37 -2.98
N LEU A 281 11.14 -9.07 -3.12
CA LEU A 281 11.93 -8.49 -4.19
C LEU A 281 13.41 -8.65 -3.86
N ASP A 282 14.10 -9.47 -4.63
CA ASP A 282 15.56 -9.55 -4.65
C ASP A 282 16.11 -8.41 -5.51
N GLY A 283 16.66 -7.38 -4.86
CA GLY A 283 17.23 -6.22 -5.56
C GLY A 283 18.38 -6.56 -6.49
N HIS A 284 19.16 -7.61 -6.19
CA HIS A 284 20.27 -8.05 -7.02
C HIS A 284 19.75 -8.71 -8.30
N ALA A 285 18.82 -9.66 -8.16
CA ALA A 285 18.17 -10.31 -9.29
C ALA A 285 17.36 -9.33 -10.17
N LEU A 286 16.83 -8.25 -9.59
CA LEU A 286 16.06 -7.21 -10.29
C LEU A 286 16.92 -6.07 -10.88
N GLY A 287 18.24 -6.18 -10.83
CA GLY A 287 19.13 -5.34 -11.64
C GLY A 287 20.00 -4.34 -10.88
N ALA A 288 20.14 -4.44 -9.56
CA ALA A 288 21.03 -3.59 -8.75
C ALA A 288 22.25 -4.34 -8.22
N LEU A 289 23.33 -3.63 -7.91
CA LEU A 289 24.53 -4.23 -7.31
C LEU A 289 24.34 -4.51 -5.81
N GLU A 290 23.46 -3.79 -5.12
CA GLU A 290 23.14 -4.09 -3.72
C GLU A 290 22.32 -5.39 -3.60
N ARG A 291 22.87 -6.36 -2.85
CA ARG A 291 22.15 -7.55 -2.37
C ARG A 291 21.24 -7.13 -1.22
N ARG A 292 20.03 -6.69 -1.57
CA ARG A 292 19.02 -6.18 -0.63
C ARG A 292 17.63 -6.68 -1.00
N ASP A 293 17.10 -7.51 -0.11
CA ASP A 293 15.76 -8.04 -0.24
C ASP A 293 14.74 -7.13 0.45
N ARG A 294 13.55 -7.03 -0.15
CA ARG A 294 12.40 -6.31 0.41
C ARG A 294 11.09 -7.05 0.22
N LEU A 295 10.28 -7.08 1.27
CA LEU A 295 8.87 -7.40 1.16
C LEU A 295 8.18 -6.32 0.35
N CYS A 296 7.48 -6.73 -0.70
CA CYS A 296 6.54 -5.90 -1.43
C CYS A 296 5.15 -6.53 -1.30
N MET A 297 4.22 -5.80 -0.72
CA MET A 297 2.80 -6.15 -0.72
C MET A 297 2.05 -5.18 -1.62
N VAL A 298 1.24 -5.73 -2.51
CA VAL A 298 0.28 -4.97 -3.30
C VAL A 298 -1.11 -5.43 -2.89
N ALA A 299 -1.98 -4.49 -2.55
CA ALA A 299 -3.39 -4.73 -2.37
C ALA A 299 -4.18 -3.92 -3.40
N VAL A 300 -4.96 -4.60 -4.23
CA VAL A 300 -5.73 -3.97 -5.30
C VAL A 300 -7.21 -4.17 -5.10
N SER A 301 -8.02 -3.18 -5.45
CA SER A 301 -9.45 -3.32 -5.45
C SER A 301 -9.88 -4.42 -6.42
N LYS A 302 -10.93 -5.16 -6.08
CA LYS A 302 -11.45 -6.24 -6.92
C LYS A 302 -11.70 -5.76 -8.36
N GLY A 303 -11.34 -6.61 -9.31
CA GLY A 303 -11.40 -6.33 -10.74
C GLY A 303 -10.09 -5.79 -11.33
N ILE A 304 -9.09 -5.48 -10.51
CA ILE A 304 -7.72 -5.24 -10.96
C ILE A 304 -6.96 -6.57 -10.87
N GLU A 305 -6.55 -7.13 -11.99
CA GLU A 305 -5.77 -8.37 -12.03
C GLU A 305 -4.27 -8.05 -11.97
N VAL A 306 -3.63 -8.45 -10.87
CA VAL A 306 -2.18 -8.34 -10.64
C VAL A 306 -1.61 -9.74 -10.49
N ASP A 307 -0.35 -9.91 -10.90
CA ASP A 307 0.43 -11.11 -10.65
C ASP A 307 1.88 -10.69 -10.36
N LEU A 308 2.25 -10.67 -9.08
CA LEU A 308 3.62 -10.28 -8.67
C LEU A 308 4.69 -11.31 -9.07
N GLU A 309 4.31 -12.55 -9.38
CA GLU A 309 5.26 -13.57 -9.84
C GLU A 309 5.72 -13.31 -11.28
N ALA A 310 4.94 -12.53 -12.05
CA ALA A 310 5.28 -12.11 -13.40
C ALA A 310 6.31 -10.96 -13.47
N LEU A 311 6.85 -10.49 -12.34
CA LEU A 311 7.83 -9.41 -12.29
C LEU A 311 9.06 -9.72 -13.15
N GLN A 312 9.46 -8.74 -13.95
CA GLN A 312 10.67 -8.79 -14.77
C GLN A 312 11.63 -7.66 -14.37
N PRO A 313 12.95 -7.87 -14.43
CA PRO A 313 13.92 -6.80 -14.19
C PRO A 313 13.68 -5.62 -15.15
N ALA A 314 13.67 -4.39 -14.61
CA ALA A 314 13.51 -3.18 -15.42
C ALA A 314 14.79 -2.81 -16.18
N ARG A 315 15.91 -3.46 -15.86
CA ARG A 315 17.22 -3.20 -16.46
C ARG A 315 18.15 -4.40 -16.31
N GLN A 316 19.23 -4.40 -17.08
CA GLN A 316 20.39 -5.25 -16.80
C GLN A 316 21.34 -4.54 -15.84
N ARG A 317 21.86 -5.31 -14.89
CA ARG A 317 22.88 -4.87 -13.93
C ARG A 317 24.25 -4.83 -14.59
N GLU A 318 25.12 -3.97 -14.06
CA GLU A 318 26.54 -3.97 -14.33
C GLU A 318 27.20 -5.31 -13.97
N SER A 319 28.29 -5.65 -14.67
CA SER A 319 29.04 -6.89 -14.43
C SER A 319 29.84 -6.89 -13.14
N SER A 320 30.24 -5.71 -12.65
CA SER A 320 31.00 -5.58 -11.41
C SER A 320 30.80 -4.21 -10.75
N LEU A 321 31.19 -4.12 -9.48
CA LEU A 321 31.18 -2.88 -8.70
C LEU A 321 32.01 -1.77 -9.34
N ALA A 322 33.15 -2.09 -9.95
CA ALA A 322 34.04 -1.12 -10.59
C ALA A 322 33.32 -0.25 -11.65
N ALA A 323 32.26 -0.76 -12.28
CA ALA A 323 31.48 -0.04 -13.28
C ALA A 323 30.70 1.17 -12.73
N VAL A 324 30.50 1.24 -11.41
CA VAL A 324 29.75 2.33 -10.75
C VAL A 324 30.59 3.17 -9.79
N LEU A 325 31.88 2.84 -9.64
CA LEU A 325 32.80 3.59 -8.81
C LEU A 325 33.26 4.88 -9.50
N GLU A 326 33.54 5.91 -8.71
CA GLU A 326 34.24 7.10 -9.16
C GLU A 326 35.68 6.75 -9.60
N PRO A 327 36.24 7.50 -10.57
CA PRO A 327 37.66 7.41 -10.90
C PRO A 327 38.54 7.59 -9.66
N HIS A 328 39.64 6.85 -9.58
CA HIS A 328 40.51 6.83 -8.39
C HIS A 328 40.98 8.23 -7.98
N GLU A 329 41.34 9.06 -8.96
CA GLU A 329 41.84 10.42 -8.78
C GLU A 329 40.82 11.33 -8.06
N ALA A 330 39.52 11.08 -8.24
CA ALA A 330 38.46 11.86 -7.59
C ALA A 330 38.26 11.48 -6.10
N VAL A 331 38.78 10.32 -5.69
CA VAL A 331 38.53 9.73 -4.36
C VAL A 331 39.80 9.37 -3.58
N GLU A 332 40.99 9.68 -4.12
CA GLU A 332 42.29 9.39 -3.52
C GLU A 332 42.37 9.88 -2.06
N ALA A 333 41.95 11.13 -1.81
CA ALA A 333 41.98 11.74 -0.48
C ALA A 333 40.99 11.11 0.54
N ARG A 334 40.10 10.21 0.10
CA ARG A 334 39.11 9.54 0.98
C ARG A 334 39.63 8.24 1.61
N TYR A 335 40.75 7.71 1.10
CA TYR A 335 41.35 6.48 1.63
C TYR A 335 42.03 6.75 2.97
N LYS A 336 41.76 5.88 3.96
CA LYS A 336 42.34 5.96 5.30
C LYS A 336 42.38 4.60 5.98
N THR A 337 43.10 4.51 7.10
CA THR A 337 43.08 3.31 7.94
C THR A 337 41.81 3.26 8.79
N TYR A 338 41.39 2.03 9.10
CA TYR A 338 40.28 1.74 10.00
C TYR A 338 40.72 0.69 11.02
N ASP A 339 41.88 0.91 11.64
CA ASP A 339 42.53 -0.06 12.54
C ASP A 339 41.62 -0.43 13.71
N TYR A 340 40.83 0.53 14.21
CA TYR A 340 39.84 0.29 15.26
C TYR A 340 38.76 -0.73 14.83
N LEU A 341 38.36 -0.75 13.55
CA LEU A 341 37.39 -1.73 13.03
C LEU A 341 38.05 -3.09 12.82
N ALA A 342 39.30 -3.14 12.34
CA ALA A 342 40.04 -4.39 12.22
C ALA A 342 40.25 -5.04 13.60
N ALA A 343 40.65 -4.26 14.61
CA ALA A 343 40.76 -4.74 15.99
C ALA A 343 39.41 -5.17 16.59
N LYS A 344 38.32 -4.47 16.26
CA LYS A 344 36.97 -4.86 16.69
C LYS A 344 36.53 -6.16 16.04
N GLU A 345 36.76 -6.34 14.75
CA GLU A 345 36.43 -7.55 14.01
C GLU A 345 37.14 -8.77 14.61
N ALA A 346 38.44 -8.66 14.94
CA ALA A 346 39.17 -9.72 15.63
C ALA A 346 38.55 -10.07 17.00
N ARG A 347 38.16 -9.06 17.79
CA ARG A 347 37.46 -9.28 19.07
C ARG A 347 36.10 -9.95 18.88
N ASP A 348 35.31 -9.49 17.90
CA ASP A 348 33.99 -10.04 17.61
C ASP A 348 34.09 -11.50 17.16
N LEU A 349 35.06 -11.84 16.30
CA LEU A 349 35.34 -13.21 15.87
C LEU A 349 35.73 -14.11 17.04
N SER A 350 36.62 -13.63 17.94
CA SER A 350 37.00 -14.37 19.15
C SER A 350 35.82 -14.60 20.11
N SER A 351 34.78 -13.76 20.03
CA SER A 351 33.55 -13.87 20.82
C SER A 351 32.45 -14.66 20.11
N GLY A 352 32.75 -15.32 18.97
CA GLY A 352 31.79 -16.08 18.17
C GLY A 352 30.76 -15.22 17.41
N LYS A 353 31.00 -13.92 17.28
CA LYS A 353 30.12 -13.00 16.53
C LYS A 353 30.55 -12.92 15.06
N GLY A 354 29.58 -12.70 14.18
CA GLY A 354 29.80 -12.69 12.72
C GLY A 354 30.05 -11.31 12.09
N PHE A 355 30.11 -10.23 12.87
CA PHE A 355 30.22 -8.86 12.33
C PHE A 355 31.60 -8.61 11.73
N ARG A 356 31.65 -8.43 10.41
CA ARG A 356 32.90 -8.21 9.65
C ARG A 356 32.68 -7.20 8.52
N ARG A 357 33.71 -6.40 8.22
CA ARG A 357 33.64 -5.47 7.09
C ARG A 357 33.58 -6.24 5.78
N GLN A 358 32.89 -5.69 4.80
CA GLN A 358 32.98 -6.18 3.43
C GLN A 358 34.06 -5.37 2.73
N LEU A 359 35.27 -5.91 2.63
CA LEU A 359 36.39 -5.26 1.97
C LEU A 359 36.42 -5.69 0.50
N LEU A 360 36.17 -4.74 -0.39
CA LEU A 360 35.89 -4.95 -1.81
C LEU A 360 37.00 -4.36 -2.66
N ASP A 361 37.34 -4.98 -3.78
CA ASP A 361 38.34 -4.48 -4.74
C ASP A 361 37.72 -3.96 -6.06
N GLY A 362 36.40 -4.07 -6.21
CA GLY A 362 35.66 -3.60 -7.37
C GLY A 362 35.37 -4.70 -8.40
N THR A 363 35.98 -5.88 -8.26
CA THR A 363 35.74 -7.02 -9.18
C THR A 363 34.46 -7.77 -8.87
N GLU A 364 33.87 -7.54 -7.69
CA GLU A 364 32.68 -8.25 -7.23
C GLU A 364 31.44 -7.94 -8.08
N ASP A 365 30.57 -8.94 -8.26
CA ASP A 365 29.31 -8.82 -9.01
C ASP A 365 28.18 -8.12 -8.23
N GLY A 366 28.48 -7.60 -7.05
CA GLY A 366 27.54 -6.96 -6.14
C GLY A 366 28.13 -6.73 -4.76
N VAL A 367 27.39 -5.99 -3.93
CA VAL A 367 27.78 -5.63 -2.56
C VAL A 367 26.68 -6.04 -1.59
N GLY A 368 27.03 -6.33 -0.33
CA GLY A 368 26.02 -6.56 0.70
C GLY A 368 25.27 -5.28 1.06
N THR A 369 24.23 -5.44 1.86
CA THR A 369 23.31 -4.36 2.21
C THR A 369 24.02 -3.16 2.85
N ILE A 370 23.75 -1.96 2.32
CA ILE A 370 24.23 -0.68 2.85
C ILE A 370 23.16 -0.11 3.77
N GLY A 371 23.52 0.19 5.02
CA GLY A 371 22.56 0.64 6.02
C GLY A 371 22.53 2.17 6.20
N ARG A 372 21.44 2.68 6.79
CA ARG A 372 21.23 4.12 7.10
C ARG A 372 22.46 4.81 7.72
N GLY A 373 23.16 4.14 8.64
CA GLY A 373 24.31 4.70 9.35
C GLY A 373 25.65 4.62 8.61
N TYR A 374 25.66 4.44 7.29
CA TYR A 374 26.86 4.13 6.50
C TYR A 374 28.00 5.14 6.68
N ALA A 375 27.68 6.44 6.71
CA ALA A 375 28.65 7.53 6.90
C ALA A 375 29.49 7.41 8.20
N LYS A 376 29.03 6.61 9.18
CA LYS A 376 29.74 6.36 10.44
C LYS A 376 30.78 5.23 10.37
N ALA A 377 30.96 4.59 9.21
CA ALA A 377 31.86 3.46 9.01
C ALA A 377 31.65 2.34 10.04
N ARG A 378 30.59 1.54 9.85
CA ARG A 378 30.20 0.47 10.79
C ARG A 378 30.84 -0.87 10.41
N SER A 379 30.85 -1.80 11.37
CA SER A 379 31.57 -3.08 11.28
C SER A 379 31.07 -4.06 10.22
N THR A 380 29.97 -3.79 9.51
CA THR A 380 29.41 -4.68 8.49
C THR A 380 29.23 -4.02 7.13
N GLU A 381 29.64 -2.76 7.01
CA GLU A 381 29.44 -1.98 5.80
C GLU A 381 30.42 -2.41 4.70
N PRO A 382 30.08 -2.15 3.43
CA PRO A 382 31.05 -2.24 2.34
C PRO A 382 32.08 -1.12 2.35
N PHE A 383 33.32 -1.48 2.07
CA PHE A 383 34.47 -0.59 1.93
C PHE A 383 35.21 -0.97 0.66
N VAL A 384 35.66 0.02 -0.10
CA VAL A 384 36.52 -0.17 -1.28
C VAL A 384 37.98 -0.09 -0.82
N ARG A 385 38.77 -1.12 -1.15
CA ARG A 385 40.21 -1.19 -0.86
C ARG A 385 40.98 -0.20 -1.73
N HIS A 386 42.09 0.31 -1.21
CA HIS A 386 43.04 1.04 -2.04
C HIS A 386 43.67 0.06 -3.04
N PRO A 387 43.87 0.45 -4.31
CA PRO A 387 44.40 -0.45 -5.33
C PRO A 387 45.83 -0.94 -5.03
N GLU A 388 46.63 -0.13 -4.33
CA GLU A 388 48.05 -0.41 -4.08
C GLU A 388 48.41 -0.60 -2.59
N ASP A 389 47.56 -0.13 -1.67
CA ASP A 389 47.86 -0.13 -0.23
C ASP A 389 46.80 -0.92 0.54
N SER A 390 47.14 -2.16 0.89
CA SER A 390 46.22 -3.07 1.60
C SER A 390 45.77 -2.59 2.99
N GLY A 391 46.44 -1.60 3.59
CA GLY A 391 46.04 -0.99 4.87
C GLY A 391 44.97 0.09 4.72
N LEU A 392 44.76 0.60 3.51
CA LEU A 392 43.85 1.70 3.22
C LEU A 392 42.54 1.22 2.60
N SER A 393 41.45 1.85 3.02
CA SER A 393 40.14 1.65 2.43
C SER A 393 39.31 2.93 2.53
N ARG A 394 38.20 2.98 1.78
CA ARG A 394 37.23 4.08 1.86
C ARG A 394 35.81 3.53 1.86
N LEU A 395 34.88 4.38 2.29
CA LEU A 395 33.47 4.16 2.00
C LEU A 395 33.18 4.56 0.54
N LEU A 396 32.07 4.05 0.01
CA LEU A 396 31.45 4.56 -1.20
C LEU A 396 31.10 6.04 -1.00
N THR A 397 31.23 6.87 -2.04
CA THR A 397 30.64 8.20 -2.06
C THR A 397 29.11 8.10 -2.08
N LYS A 398 28.41 9.20 -1.79
CA LYS A 398 26.95 9.22 -1.92
C LYS A 398 26.47 8.93 -3.36
N GLU A 399 27.20 9.36 -4.38
CA GLU A 399 26.89 9.09 -5.79
C GLU A 399 27.08 7.59 -6.11
N GLU A 400 28.20 6.99 -5.70
CA GLU A 400 28.43 5.55 -5.86
C GLU A 400 27.37 4.71 -5.13
N HIS A 401 27.00 5.12 -3.91
CA HIS A 401 25.91 4.48 -3.15
C HIS A 401 24.57 4.58 -3.88
N ALA A 402 24.26 5.74 -4.50
CA ALA A 402 23.07 5.90 -5.31
C ALA A 402 23.09 4.95 -6.52
N ARG A 403 24.20 4.89 -7.27
CA ARG A 403 24.38 4.01 -8.44
C ARG A 403 24.27 2.53 -8.08
N VAL A 404 24.89 2.09 -6.99
CA VAL A 404 24.80 0.71 -6.46
C VAL A 404 23.35 0.29 -6.24
N LYS A 405 22.50 1.23 -5.81
CA LYS A 405 21.06 1.02 -5.57
C LYS A 405 20.18 1.40 -6.75
N THR A 406 20.78 1.82 -7.86
CA THR A 406 20.12 2.33 -9.06
C THR A 406 19.25 3.57 -8.82
N VAL A 407 19.49 4.28 -7.71
CA VAL A 407 18.79 5.50 -7.35
C VAL A 407 19.35 6.64 -8.20
N PRO A 408 18.51 7.44 -8.87
CA PRO A 408 18.99 8.61 -9.60
C PRO A 408 19.72 9.59 -8.67
N GLU A 409 20.95 9.96 -9.03
CA GLU A 409 21.80 10.86 -8.23
C GLU A 409 21.15 12.22 -7.95
N MET A 410 20.25 12.66 -8.84
CA MET A 410 19.48 13.89 -8.64
C MET A 410 18.75 13.90 -7.29
N LEU A 411 18.26 12.75 -6.80
CA LEU A 411 17.51 12.67 -5.55
C LEU A 411 18.35 13.00 -4.30
N ILE A 412 19.69 12.97 -4.43
CA ILE A 412 20.63 13.30 -3.35
C ILE A 412 21.55 14.48 -3.69
N HIS A 413 21.22 15.21 -4.75
CA HIS A 413 21.99 16.37 -5.20
C HIS A 413 21.97 17.48 -4.14
N GLY A 414 23.12 18.15 -3.95
CA GLY A 414 23.29 19.22 -2.96
C GLY A 414 23.29 18.79 -1.48
N LEU A 415 22.95 17.53 -1.17
CA LEU A 415 22.86 17.05 0.21
C LEU A 415 24.23 16.72 0.80
N SER A 416 24.35 16.71 2.13
CA SER A 416 25.55 16.23 2.82
C SER A 416 25.71 14.71 2.66
N GLU A 417 26.95 14.21 2.83
CA GLU A 417 27.24 12.77 2.84
C GLU A 417 26.37 12.02 3.86
N THR A 418 26.21 12.58 5.07
CA THR A 418 25.41 11.97 6.13
C THR A 418 23.96 11.81 5.71
N VAL A 419 23.29 12.89 5.29
CA VAL A 419 21.87 12.85 4.92
C VAL A 419 21.65 11.96 3.70
N SER A 420 22.54 12.03 2.71
CA SER A 420 22.45 11.20 1.49
C SER A 420 22.54 9.71 1.82
N HIS A 421 23.52 9.31 2.63
CA HIS A 421 23.64 7.92 3.05
C HIS A 421 22.50 7.46 3.96
N GLU A 422 21.90 8.35 4.76
CA GLU A 422 20.70 8.01 5.53
C GLU A 422 19.50 7.73 4.62
N ILE A 423 19.20 8.64 3.68
CA ILE A 423 18.13 8.50 2.68
C ILE A 423 18.32 7.22 1.85
N LEU A 424 19.51 7.03 1.28
CA LEU A 424 19.83 5.86 0.45
C LEU A 424 19.82 4.57 1.30
N GLY A 425 20.41 4.61 2.50
CA GLY A 425 20.57 3.43 3.34
C GLY A 425 19.26 2.93 3.96
N GLN A 426 18.28 3.80 4.16
CA GLN A 426 16.91 3.41 4.53
C GLN A 426 16.01 3.14 3.32
N GLY A 427 16.30 3.76 2.17
CA GLY A 427 15.55 3.59 0.93
C GLY A 427 15.57 2.19 0.32
N VAL A 428 14.70 2.03 -0.66
CA VAL A 428 14.53 0.80 -1.46
C VAL A 428 15.60 0.67 -2.55
N VAL A 429 15.63 -0.49 -3.21
CA VAL A 429 16.33 -0.64 -4.49
C VAL A 429 15.44 -0.07 -5.59
N HIS A 430 15.87 1.00 -6.25
CA HIS A 430 15.01 1.78 -7.15
C HIS A 430 14.49 0.94 -8.33
N CYS A 431 15.37 0.23 -9.04
CA CYS A 431 14.96 -0.56 -10.22
C CYS A 431 13.98 -1.69 -9.88
N ALA A 432 14.06 -2.27 -8.68
CA ALA A 432 13.13 -3.31 -8.22
C ALA A 432 11.71 -2.77 -8.08
N PHE A 433 11.54 -1.58 -7.49
CA PHE A 433 10.22 -0.95 -7.38
C PHE A 433 9.78 -0.26 -8.68
N ARG A 434 10.71 0.13 -9.56
CA ARG A 434 10.37 0.54 -10.94
C ARG A 434 9.72 -0.62 -11.70
N ALA A 435 10.22 -1.85 -11.55
CA ALA A 435 9.59 -3.03 -12.12
C ALA A 435 8.17 -3.26 -11.58
N VAL A 436 7.94 -3.04 -10.28
CA VAL A 436 6.60 -3.08 -9.68
C VAL A 436 5.69 -2.00 -10.29
N GLY A 437 6.16 -0.76 -10.38
CA GLY A 437 5.41 0.33 -11.01
C GLY A 437 5.02 0.03 -12.45
N ARG A 438 5.95 -0.54 -13.23
CA ARG A 438 5.72 -0.99 -14.62
C ARG A 438 4.63 -2.05 -14.67
N LEU A 439 4.73 -3.08 -13.84
CA LEU A 439 3.77 -4.17 -13.77
C LEU A 439 2.37 -3.65 -13.46
N LEU A 440 2.24 -2.79 -12.44
CA LEU A 440 0.97 -2.15 -12.12
C LEU A 440 0.43 -1.32 -13.29
N GLY A 441 1.30 -0.56 -13.96
CA GLY A 441 0.91 0.21 -15.14
C GLY A 441 0.36 -0.67 -16.27
N ASP A 442 1.02 -1.80 -16.56
CA ASP A 442 0.56 -2.76 -17.57
C ASP A 442 -0.79 -3.41 -17.16
N CYS A 443 -1.00 -3.71 -15.87
CA CYS A 443 -2.29 -4.15 -15.34
C CYS A 443 -3.40 -3.12 -15.57
N LEU A 444 -3.11 -1.84 -15.33
CA LEU A 444 -4.07 -0.74 -15.48
C LEU A 444 -4.39 -0.46 -16.94
N GLN A 445 -3.44 -0.64 -17.86
CA GLN A 445 -3.71 -0.58 -19.29
C GLN A 445 -4.70 -1.67 -19.70
N ARG A 446 -4.49 -2.93 -19.27
CA ARG A 446 -5.41 -4.03 -19.55
C ARG A 446 -6.81 -3.76 -18.99
N LEU A 447 -6.90 -3.26 -17.76
CA LEU A 447 -8.15 -2.86 -17.13
C LEU A 447 -8.89 -1.78 -17.95
N ARG A 448 -8.17 -0.75 -18.40
CA ARG A 448 -8.71 0.32 -19.25
C ARG A 448 -9.28 -0.24 -20.55
N GLU A 449 -8.54 -1.12 -21.23
CA GLU A 449 -8.97 -1.74 -22.48
C GLU A 449 -10.21 -2.62 -22.31
N GLN A 450 -10.23 -3.44 -21.26
CA GLN A 450 -11.39 -4.29 -20.93
C GLN A 450 -12.63 -3.43 -20.65
N HIS A 451 -12.46 -2.32 -19.92
CA HIS A 451 -13.56 -1.40 -19.62
C HIS A 451 -14.11 -0.72 -20.89
N LEU A 452 -13.24 -0.25 -21.79
CA LEU A 452 -13.65 0.37 -23.05
C LEU A 452 -14.36 -0.64 -23.97
N LYS A 453 -13.84 -1.87 -24.09
CA LYS A 453 -14.47 -2.95 -24.86
C LYS A 453 -15.83 -3.34 -24.27
N GLY A 454 -15.93 -3.49 -22.95
CA GLY A 454 -17.19 -3.77 -22.25
C GLY A 454 -18.23 -2.66 -22.40
N GLY A 455 -17.80 -1.40 -22.43
CA GLY A 455 -18.65 -0.25 -22.70
C GLY A 455 -19.17 -0.19 -24.14
N LEU A 456 -18.34 -0.55 -25.13
CA LEU A 456 -18.70 -0.58 -26.55
C LEU A 456 -19.70 -1.69 -26.90
N VAL A 457 -19.64 -2.85 -26.24
CA VAL A 457 -20.64 -3.93 -26.44
C VAL A 457 -22.02 -3.56 -25.86
N SER A 458 -22.08 -2.59 -24.93
CA SER A 458 -23.37 -2.08 -24.40
C SER A 458 -24.07 -1.05 -25.28
N GLN A 459 -23.43 -0.59 -26.38
CA GLN A 459 -23.97 0.41 -27.29
C GLN A 459 -24.10 -0.11 -28.74
N ALA A 460 -25.07 -1.00 -28.99
CA ALA A 460 -25.66 -1.24 -30.32
C ALA A 460 -27.03 -1.93 -30.23
N PRO A 461 -28.00 -1.59 -31.08
CA PRO A 461 -28.59 -0.28 -31.32
C PRO A 461 -29.97 -0.15 -30.63
N ARG A 462 -30.38 1.09 -30.34
CA ARG A 462 -31.80 1.40 -30.10
C ARG A 462 -32.56 0.99 -31.36
N LEU A 463 -33.53 0.10 -31.19
CA LEU A 463 -34.57 -0.18 -32.18
C LEU A 463 -35.15 1.17 -32.66
N ALA A 464 -34.87 1.51 -33.91
CA ALA A 464 -35.64 2.51 -34.62
C ALA A 464 -37.04 1.95 -34.89
N ALA A 465 -38.03 2.84 -34.81
CA ALA A 465 -39.46 2.59 -34.95
C ALA A 465 -39.85 1.94 -36.27
#